data_AF-A0A812JQZ4-F1
#
_entry.id   AF-A0A812JQZ4-F1
#
_cell.length_a   1.000
_cell.length_b   1.000
_cell.length_c   1.000
_cell.angle_alpha   90.00
_cell.angle_beta   90.00
_cell.angle_gamma   90.00
#
_symmetry.space_group_name_H-M   'P 1'
#
loop_
_entity.id
_entity.type
_entity.pdbx_description
1 polymer ?
#
loop_
_entity_poly.entity_id
_entity_poly.type
_entity_poly.pdbx_seq_one_letter_code
_entity_poly.pdbx_strand_id
1 'polypeptide(L)'
;MPAAIASPYWFSETFGFSEEGYDKTKEKFVFADDVLESKATGRRFHVGPWALASVQELRTQCEGRGTASALGGLTFSNVCGNAQTLHRDPTNVGSVFQVASQFNCLEMNEPGARPEDGVTRYYSDATQGPACAISCPAGTVFRNYFVNGKGQGRGHQLDGLADIAELVGNSKEKYWRMVNGYCLPVDAKSIGRLSSRLKEDEKLSDELRSRLRIGVHWDTEVANKDHRVCQVFCSALPVAYAKSTRSQDWEAFGRLVLQGTFEATLAAGAVLAAERGTRIKVYLSAVGGGAFGNRTAWIVEAIDRALRIHADSPLDVMLVHFGTVPRGAYADLAKGRKTRPAPKPAPKAKPEPDPAAAAETAEPVEPGSESKPADAPAPSLERTESGAVSISRAFAKIDTNNDGVISEADMKSVLKALVPSLSDEDIKAMFVAADSNSDGEVHYAEFAAWITSEDASSVMGHVLHLAKPEAPAS
;
A
#
# COMPACT_ATOMS: atom_id res chain seq x y z
N MET A 1 8.55 -22.57 -3.73
CA MET A 1 8.89 -21.22 -4.22
C MET A 1 8.13 -20.22 -3.36
N PRO A 2 8.78 -19.27 -2.66
CA PRO A 2 8.02 -18.13 -2.13
C PRO A 2 7.35 -17.45 -3.32
N ALA A 3 6.05 -17.16 -3.21
CA ALA A 3 5.27 -16.57 -4.29
C ALA A 3 5.94 -15.26 -4.72
N ALA A 4 6.27 -15.13 -6.00
CA ALA A 4 6.93 -13.95 -6.53
C ALA A 4 6.13 -12.69 -6.17
N ILE A 5 6.81 -11.73 -5.55
CA ILE A 5 6.36 -10.35 -5.43
C ILE A 5 6.09 -9.84 -6.86
N ALA A 6 5.11 -8.95 -7.02
CA ALA A 6 4.78 -8.33 -8.31
C ALA A 6 6.06 -7.87 -9.04
N SER A 7 6.11 -8.02 -10.36
CA SER A 7 7.23 -7.57 -11.20
C SER A 7 7.23 -6.04 -11.32
N PRO A 8 8.37 -5.36 -11.56
CA PRO A 8 8.36 -3.97 -12.05
C PRO A 8 7.55 -3.79 -13.33
N TYR A 9 7.31 -4.89 -14.06
CA TYR A 9 6.49 -4.94 -15.27
C TYR A 9 5.08 -5.50 -15.02
N TRP A 10 4.59 -5.51 -13.77
CA TRP A 10 3.30 -6.13 -13.41
C TRP A 10 2.15 -5.67 -14.31
N PHE A 11 2.14 -4.39 -14.69
CA PHE A 11 1.09 -3.80 -15.52
C PHE A 11 1.12 -4.41 -16.94
N SER A 12 2.27 -4.41 -17.60
CA SER A 12 2.41 -4.94 -18.95
C SER A 12 2.30 -6.46 -19.00
N GLU A 13 2.79 -7.17 -17.98
CA GLU A 13 2.58 -8.61 -17.83
C GLU A 13 1.09 -8.97 -17.65
N THR A 14 0.34 -8.14 -16.93
CA THR A 14 -1.09 -8.37 -16.70
C THR A 14 -1.91 -8.02 -17.93
N PHE A 15 -1.72 -6.84 -18.51
CA PHE A 15 -2.61 -6.27 -19.52
C PHE A 15 -2.09 -6.39 -20.96
N GLY A 16 -0.83 -6.77 -21.15
CA GLY A 16 -0.20 -6.98 -22.46
C GLY A 16 0.28 -5.72 -23.16
N PHE A 17 0.42 -4.60 -22.45
CA PHE A 17 1.00 -3.37 -22.98
C PHE A 17 1.58 -2.52 -21.84
N SER A 18 2.59 -1.69 -22.14
CA SER A 18 3.14 -0.75 -21.16
C SER A 18 2.19 0.43 -20.93
N GLU A 19 2.08 0.87 -19.68
CA GLU A 19 1.33 2.08 -19.33
C GLU A 19 1.97 3.30 -20.01
N GLU A 20 1.15 4.06 -20.73
CA GLU A 20 1.50 5.32 -21.40
C GLU A 20 0.82 6.50 -20.69
N GLY A 21 0.72 7.65 -21.37
CA GLY A 21 -0.07 8.79 -20.90
C GLY A 21 -1.52 8.40 -20.57
N TYR A 22 -2.10 9.07 -19.57
CA TYR A 22 -3.36 8.71 -18.94
C TYR A 22 -4.49 8.33 -19.92
N ASP A 23 -4.79 9.19 -20.91
CA ASP A 23 -5.87 8.93 -21.87
C ASP A 23 -5.54 7.77 -22.82
N LYS A 24 -4.30 7.68 -23.31
CA LYS A 24 -3.84 6.57 -24.16
C LYS A 24 -3.93 5.23 -23.45
N THR A 25 -3.55 5.20 -22.16
CA THR A 25 -3.68 4.01 -21.33
C THR A 25 -5.15 3.64 -21.15
N LYS A 26 -6.00 4.62 -20.81
CA LYS A 26 -7.44 4.40 -20.64
C LYS A 26 -8.12 3.88 -21.90
N GLU A 27 -7.76 4.42 -23.07
CA GLU A 27 -8.31 4.02 -24.37
C GLU A 27 -8.00 2.56 -24.73
N LYS A 28 -6.96 1.95 -24.15
CA LYS A 28 -6.63 0.54 -24.34
C LYS A 28 -7.48 -0.41 -23.50
N PHE A 29 -8.37 0.11 -22.67
CA PHE A 29 -9.32 -0.67 -21.90
C PHE A 29 -10.76 -0.43 -22.34
N VAL A 30 -11.61 -1.43 -22.15
CA VAL A 30 -13.07 -1.30 -22.12
C VAL A 30 -13.53 -1.73 -20.74
N PHE A 31 -14.42 -0.96 -20.11
CA PHE A 31 -15.04 -1.34 -18.86
C PHE A 31 -16.56 -1.37 -19.05
N ALA A 32 -17.16 -2.54 -18.81
CA ALA A 32 -18.60 -2.75 -18.86
C ALA A 32 -18.98 -3.92 -17.93
N ASP A 33 -20.13 -3.81 -17.26
CA ASP A 33 -20.71 -4.87 -16.43
C ASP A 33 -19.72 -5.49 -15.43
N ASP A 34 -19.01 -4.64 -14.68
CA ASP A 34 -17.97 -5.02 -13.70
C ASP A 34 -16.79 -5.82 -14.28
N VAL A 35 -16.60 -5.78 -15.59
CA VAL A 35 -15.49 -6.44 -16.29
C VAL A 35 -14.64 -5.41 -17.02
N LEU A 36 -13.33 -5.49 -16.79
CA LEU A 36 -12.32 -4.75 -17.52
C LEU A 36 -11.75 -5.65 -18.63
N GLU A 37 -11.76 -5.19 -19.86
CA GLU A 37 -11.14 -5.87 -21.00
C GLU A 37 -9.92 -5.08 -21.50
N SER A 38 -8.77 -5.76 -21.64
CA SER A 38 -7.62 -5.18 -22.33
C SER A 38 -7.77 -5.36 -23.84
N LYS A 39 -7.87 -4.27 -24.59
CA LYS A 39 -7.96 -4.29 -26.06
C LYS A 39 -6.70 -4.85 -26.73
N ALA A 40 -5.56 -4.79 -26.04
CA ALA A 40 -4.29 -5.29 -26.57
C ALA A 40 -4.24 -6.83 -26.63
N THR A 41 -4.96 -7.50 -25.73
CA THR A 41 -4.89 -8.98 -25.57
C THR A 41 -6.24 -9.67 -25.69
N GLY A 42 -7.35 -8.94 -25.60
CA GLY A 42 -8.70 -9.50 -25.46
C GLY A 42 -8.96 -10.15 -24.09
N ARG A 43 -7.99 -10.10 -23.16
CA ARG A 43 -8.18 -10.66 -21.81
C ARG A 43 -9.19 -9.84 -21.03
N ARG A 44 -10.06 -10.54 -20.30
CA ARG A 44 -11.11 -9.99 -19.46
C ARG A 44 -10.79 -10.26 -17.99
N PHE A 45 -11.03 -9.27 -17.16
CA PHE A 45 -10.71 -9.28 -15.73
C PHE A 45 -11.92 -8.83 -14.94
N HIS A 46 -12.27 -9.57 -13.90
CA HIS A 46 -13.39 -9.23 -13.05
C HIS A 46 -12.99 -8.13 -12.06
N VAL A 47 -13.57 -6.94 -12.22
CA VAL A 47 -13.35 -5.78 -11.35
C VAL A 47 -14.18 -5.93 -10.08
N GLY A 48 -15.47 -6.21 -10.24
CA GLY A 48 -16.44 -6.35 -9.16
C GLY A 48 -17.10 -5.02 -8.74
N PRO A 49 -18.16 -5.08 -7.92
CA PRO A 49 -18.88 -3.88 -7.50
C PRO A 49 -18.01 -2.92 -6.68
N TRP A 50 -18.18 -1.62 -6.91
CA TRP A 50 -17.47 -0.55 -6.19
C TRP A 50 -18.44 0.35 -5.43
N ALA A 51 -18.05 0.76 -4.22
CA ALA A 51 -18.74 1.80 -3.47
C ALA A 51 -17.75 2.70 -2.70
N LEU A 52 -18.08 3.99 -2.58
CA LEU A 52 -17.47 4.90 -1.60
C LEU A 52 -18.43 5.02 -0.42
N ALA A 53 -18.38 4.06 0.50
CA ALA A 53 -19.37 3.86 1.55
C ALA A 53 -19.01 4.60 2.83
N SER A 54 -19.99 5.23 3.48
CA SER A 54 -19.82 5.79 4.82
C SER A 54 -19.86 4.71 5.90
N VAL A 55 -19.26 5.00 7.06
CA VAL A 55 -19.38 4.15 8.26
C VAL A 55 -20.87 3.89 8.57
N GLN A 56 -21.71 4.92 8.49
CA GLN A 56 -23.15 4.78 8.75
C GLN A 56 -23.85 3.87 7.73
N GLU A 57 -23.55 4.00 6.43
CA GLU A 57 -24.12 3.13 5.39
C GLU A 57 -23.77 1.66 5.65
N LEU A 58 -22.54 1.35 6.06
CA LEU A 58 -22.11 -0.01 6.37
C LEU A 58 -22.75 -0.56 7.66
N ARG A 59 -22.94 0.28 8.69
CA ARG A 59 -23.72 -0.10 9.89
C ARG A 59 -25.13 -0.50 9.53
N THR A 60 -25.83 0.34 8.77
CA THR A 60 -27.21 0.08 8.34
C THR A 60 -27.32 -1.22 7.54
N GLN A 61 -26.31 -1.56 6.72
CA GLN A 61 -26.29 -2.83 5.99
C GLN A 61 -26.11 -4.07 6.89
N CYS A 62 -25.51 -3.90 8.07
CA CYS A 62 -25.41 -4.94 9.09
C CYS A 62 -26.71 -5.08 9.90
N GLU A 63 -27.40 -3.97 10.14
CA GLU A 63 -28.68 -3.93 10.88
C GLU A 63 -29.77 -4.72 10.13
N GLY A 64 -30.38 -5.70 10.78
CA GLY A 64 -31.46 -6.51 10.21
C GLY A 64 -31.02 -7.81 9.53
N ARG A 65 -29.72 -8.05 9.36
CA ARG A 65 -29.21 -9.36 8.92
C ARG A 65 -28.83 -10.18 10.16
N GLY A 66 -29.70 -11.10 10.55
CA GLY A 66 -29.55 -11.89 11.78
C GLY A 66 -28.15 -12.48 11.91
N THR A 67 -27.42 -12.08 12.96
CA THR A 67 -26.14 -12.70 13.30
C THR A 67 -26.44 -14.12 13.74
N ALA A 68 -26.18 -15.08 12.85
CA ALA A 68 -26.38 -16.48 13.14
C ALA A 68 -25.50 -16.86 14.33
N SER A 69 -26.07 -16.85 15.54
CA SER A 69 -25.47 -17.26 16.81
C SER A 69 -24.69 -18.58 16.69
N ALA A 70 -25.10 -19.44 15.74
CA ALA A 70 -24.42 -20.69 15.38
C ALA A 70 -22.98 -20.55 14.84
N LEU A 71 -22.61 -19.43 14.20
CA LEU A 71 -21.28 -19.24 13.62
C LEU A 71 -20.23 -18.75 14.64
N GLY A 72 -20.67 -18.32 15.83
CA GLY A 72 -19.84 -17.72 16.87
C GLY A 72 -19.38 -16.29 16.57
N GLY A 73 -18.92 -15.59 17.60
CA GLY A 73 -18.42 -14.21 17.48
C GLY A 73 -17.01 -14.09 16.88
N LEU A 74 -16.45 -12.90 16.99
CA LEU A 74 -15.17 -12.52 16.39
C LEU A 74 -14.00 -13.24 17.06
N THR A 75 -13.01 -13.65 16.26
CA THR A 75 -11.68 -14.04 16.74
C THR A 75 -10.63 -13.05 16.28
N PHE A 76 -9.54 -12.92 17.04
CA PHE A 76 -8.46 -12.00 16.72
C PHE A 76 -7.09 -12.67 16.87
N SER A 77 -6.18 -12.42 15.93
CA SER A 77 -4.78 -12.82 16.03
C SER A 77 -3.85 -11.83 15.33
N ASN A 78 -2.59 -11.81 15.75
CA ASN A 78 -1.52 -11.16 14.99
C ASN A 78 -0.90 -12.18 14.04
N VAL A 79 -0.64 -11.78 12.79
CA VAL A 79 0.01 -12.64 11.79
C VAL A 79 1.17 -11.90 11.15
N CYS A 80 2.26 -12.62 10.86
CA CYS A 80 3.33 -12.09 10.01
C CYS A 80 3.08 -12.53 8.57
N GLY A 81 3.16 -11.61 7.62
CA GLY A 81 2.96 -11.96 6.22
C GLY A 81 3.17 -10.80 5.27
N ASN A 82 3.35 -11.16 3.99
CA ASN A 82 3.33 -10.21 2.90
C ASN A 82 1.90 -10.11 2.34
N ALA A 83 1.40 -8.89 2.16
CA ALA A 83 0.05 -8.64 1.69
C ALA A 83 -0.25 -9.32 0.35
N GLN A 84 0.68 -9.29 -0.62
CA GLN A 84 0.49 -9.93 -1.93
C GLN A 84 0.43 -11.45 -1.81
N THR A 85 1.27 -12.04 -0.96
CA THR A 85 1.22 -13.48 -0.70
C THR A 85 -0.11 -13.89 -0.07
N LEU A 86 -0.63 -13.10 0.88
CA LEU A 86 -1.92 -13.36 1.50
C LEU A 86 -3.09 -13.22 0.51
N HIS A 87 -3.08 -12.23 -0.38
CA HIS A 87 -4.09 -12.10 -1.43
C HIS A 87 -4.07 -13.31 -2.37
N ARG A 88 -2.88 -13.78 -2.76
CA ARG A 88 -2.69 -14.89 -3.71
C ARG A 88 -2.96 -16.28 -3.13
N ASP A 89 -3.10 -16.41 -1.82
CA ASP A 89 -3.43 -17.68 -1.17
C ASP A 89 -4.90 -18.03 -1.45
N PRO A 90 -5.19 -19.14 -2.15
CA PRO A 90 -6.57 -19.53 -2.49
C PRO A 90 -7.43 -19.85 -1.26
N THR A 91 -6.82 -20.11 -0.09
CA THR A 91 -7.58 -20.27 1.16
C THR A 91 -8.20 -18.97 1.66
N ASN A 92 -7.86 -17.83 1.05
CA ASN A 92 -8.40 -16.50 1.36
C ASN A 92 -9.45 -16.04 0.35
N VAL A 93 -10.02 -16.96 -0.45
CA VAL A 93 -11.18 -16.65 -1.28
C VAL A 93 -12.29 -15.98 -0.44
N GLY A 94 -12.78 -14.86 -0.95
CA GLY A 94 -13.85 -14.09 -0.33
C GLY A 94 -13.46 -13.34 0.95
N SER A 95 -12.20 -13.35 1.38
CA SER A 95 -11.77 -12.59 2.55
C SER A 95 -11.74 -11.08 2.29
N VAL A 96 -11.71 -10.31 3.38
CA VAL A 96 -11.56 -8.85 3.35
C VAL A 96 -10.11 -8.47 3.61
N PHE A 97 -9.56 -7.57 2.82
CA PHE A 97 -8.25 -6.96 3.01
C PHE A 97 -8.37 -5.46 3.19
N GLN A 98 -7.89 -4.96 4.33
CA GLN A 98 -7.75 -3.53 4.58
C GLN A 98 -6.53 -3.00 3.81
N VAL A 99 -6.76 -2.00 2.99
CA VAL A 99 -5.75 -1.33 2.18
C VAL A 99 -5.46 0.04 2.77
N ALA A 100 -4.22 0.25 3.21
CA ALA A 100 -3.74 1.54 3.71
C ALA A 100 -3.54 2.49 2.52
N SER A 101 -4.57 3.27 2.21
CA SER A 101 -4.72 4.07 0.99
C SER A 101 -4.87 5.56 1.32
N GLN A 102 -4.96 6.42 0.32
CA GLN A 102 -5.35 7.83 0.52
C GLN A 102 -6.87 8.03 0.48
N PHE A 103 -7.35 9.23 0.81
CA PHE A 103 -8.80 9.53 0.82
C PHE A 103 -9.45 9.48 -0.57
N ASN A 104 -8.65 9.41 -1.63
CA ASN A 104 -9.10 9.20 -3.01
C ASN A 104 -9.07 7.72 -3.44
N CYS A 105 -8.73 6.79 -2.53
CA CYS A 105 -8.62 5.35 -2.79
C CYS A 105 -7.58 4.97 -3.86
N LEU A 106 -6.53 5.77 -3.98
CA LEU A 106 -5.34 5.52 -4.80
C LEU A 106 -4.10 5.40 -3.89
N GLU A 107 -2.99 4.93 -4.46
CA GLU A 107 -1.73 4.68 -3.73
C GLU A 107 -0.62 5.58 -4.29
N MET A 108 -0.48 6.75 -3.69
CA MET A 108 0.48 7.77 -4.07
C MET A 108 1.59 7.84 -3.03
N ASN A 109 2.84 7.73 -3.46
CA ASN A 109 4.02 7.81 -2.60
C ASN A 109 4.23 9.20 -1.94
N GLU A 110 3.70 10.26 -2.56
CA GLU A 110 3.81 11.63 -2.06
C GLU A 110 2.63 12.51 -2.48
N PRO A 111 2.38 13.65 -1.78
CA PRO A 111 1.29 14.57 -2.12
C PRO A 111 1.38 15.18 -3.51
N GLY A 112 2.58 15.27 -4.09
CA GLY A 112 2.80 15.84 -5.43
C GLY A 112 2.34 14.91 -6.56
N ALA A 113 2.26 13.61 -6.30
CA ALA A 113 1.91 12.63 -7.30
C ALA A 113 0.41 12.65 -7.62
N ARG A 114 0.05 12.28 -8.84
CA ARG A 114 -1.27 12.46 -9.41
C ARG A 114 -1.86 11.16 -9.95
N PRO A 115 -3.19 11.05 -10.12
CA PRO A 115 -3.80 9.94 -10.85
C PRO A 115 -3.26 9.78 -12.27
N GLU A 116 -2.94 10.91 -12.92
CA GLU A 116 -2.41 10.95 -14.29
C GLU A 116 -0.98 10.39 -14.43
N ASP A 117 -0.24 10.26 -13.31
CA ASP A 117 1.11 9.68 -13.30
C ASP A 117 1.08 8.14 -13.41
N GLY A 118 -0.12 7.54 -13.48
CA GLY A 118 -0.31 6.11 -13.70
C GLY A 118 -0.21 5.25 -12.43
N VAL A 119 -0.53 3.97 -12.59
CA VAL A 119 -0.57 2.98 -11.50
C VAL A 119 0.61 2.01 -11.53
N THR A 120 1.35 1.88 -12.63
CA THR A 120 2.52 0.98 -12.74
C THR A 120 3.53 1.27 -11.64
N ARG A 121 3.71 2.55 -11.31
CA ARG A 121 4.60 3.04 -10.24
C ARG A 121 4.28 2.50 -8.86
N TYR A 122 3.11 1.92 -8.61
CA TYR A 122 2.76 1.34 -7.31
C TYR A 122 3.75 0.24 -6.89
N TYR A 123 4.40 -0.42 -7.85
CA TYR A 123 5.44 -1.40 -7.55
C TYR A 123 6.65 -0.84 -6.80
N SER A 124 7.02 0.43 -7.02
CA SER A 124 8.22 1.01 -6.40
C SER A 124 8.01 1.40 -4.94
N ASP A 125 6.78 1.36 -4.45
CA ASP A 125 6.42 1.64 -3.07
C ASP A 125 6.22 0.33 -2.30
N ALA A 126 7.12 0.09 -1.32
CA ALA A 126 7.13 -1.12 -0.53
C ALA A 126 6.08 -1.16 0.59
N THR A 127 5.23 -0.12 0.71
CA THR A 127 4.17 -0.08 1.73
C THR A 127 3.00 -1.03 1.40
N GLN A 128 2.17 -1.32 2.41
CA GLN A 128 1.08 -2.29 2.26
C GLN A 128 -0.02 -1.83 1.29
N GLY A 129 -0.27 -0.52 1.15
CA GLY A 129 -1.29 0.03 0.26
C GLY A 129 -1.10 -0.37 -1.20
N PRO A 130 0.02 0.06 -1.83
CA PRO A 130 0.41 -0.34 -3.19
C PRO A 130 0.45 -1.85 -3.38
N ALA A 131 1.01 -2.60 -2.41
CA ALA A 131 1.07 -4.05 -2.46
C ALA A 131 -0.33 -4.70 -2.54
N CYS A 132 -1.27 -4.25 -1.72
CA CYS A 132 -2.66 -4.70 -1.81
C CYS A 132 -3.28 -4.28 -3.16
N ALA A 133 -3.14 -3.02 -3.56
CA ALA A 133 -3.73 -2.51 -4.80
C ALA A 133 -3.29 -3.33 -6.03
N ILE A 134 -2.00 -3.57 -6.23
CA ILE A 134 -1.51 -4.35 -7.38
C ILE A 134 -1.81 -5.85 -7.29
N SER A 135 -2.21 -6.34 -6.11
CA SER A 135 -2.73 -7.71 -5.96
C SER A 135 -4.08 -7.90 -6.65
N CYS A 136 -4.83 -6.82 -6.90
CA CYS A 136 -6.10 -6.81 -7.61
C CYS A 136 -6.03 -5.79 -8.78
N PRO A 137 -5.32 -6.14 -9.87
CA PRO A 137 -4.86 -5.17 -10.86
C PRO A 137 -6.01 -4.51 -11.63
N ALA A 138 -7.05 -5.26 -11.97
CA ALA A 138 -8.22 -4.72 -12.66
C ALA A 138 -8.99 -3.71 -11.79
N GLY A 139 -9.16 -4.02 -10.49
CA GLY A 139 -9.74 -3.08 -9.54
C GLY A 139 -8.92 -1.79 -9.40
N THR A 140 -7.59 -1.89 -9.45
CA THR A 140 -6.67 -0.75 -9.42
C THR A 140 -6.77 0.12 -10.67
N VAL A 141 -6.80 -0.47 -11.87
CA VAL A 141 -7.04 0.26 -13.12
C VAL A 141 -8.41 0.93 -13.09
N PHE A 142 -9.45 0.23 -12.63
CA PHE A 142 -10.80 0.80 -12.52
C PHE A 142 -10.83 2.06 -11.64
N ARG A 143 -10.26 1.99 -10.42
CA ARG A 143 -10.27 3.13 -9.49
C ARG A 143 -9.53 4.35 -10.03
N ASN A 144 -8.47 4.15 -10.84
CA ASN A 144 -7.75 5.25 -11.44
C ASN A 144 -8.48 5.79 -12.68
N TYR A 145 -8.88 4.93 -13.62
CA TYR A 145 -9.27 5.34 -14.97
C TYR A 145 -10.79 5.37 -15.24
N PHE A 146 -11.60 4.65 -14.47
CA PHE A 146 -13.01 4.40 -14.80
C PHE A 146 -14.02 4.75 -13.71
N VAL A 147 -13.58 4.89 -12.45
CA VAL A 147 -14.50 5.21 -11.35
C VAL A 147 -15.35 6.45 -11.65
N ASN A 148 -16.62 6.42 -11.27
CA ASN A 148 -17.63 7.44 -11.61
C ASN A 148 -17.75 7.74 -13.12
N GLY A 149 -17.40 6.78 -13.99
CA GLY A 149 -17.51 6.88 -15.45
C GLY A 149 -16.39 7.67 -16.14
N LYS A 150 -15.56 8.40 -15.38
CA LYS A 150 -14.50 9.26 -15.93
C LYS A 150 -13.10 8.95 -15.39
N GLY A 151 -12.99 8.21 -14.29
CA GLY A 151 -11.74 8.02 -13.56
C GLY A 151 -11.46 9.20 -12.63
N GLN A 152 -10.20 9.30 -12.20
CA GLN A 152 -9.72 10.34 -11.31
C GLN A 152 -8.63 11.16 -12.01
N GLY A 153 -8.57 12.46 -11.71
CA GLY A 153 -7.55 13.36 -12.23
C GLY A 153 -7.37 14.58 -11.32
N ARG A 154 -6.46 15.47 -11.68
CA ARG A 154 -6.10 16.66 -10.88
C ARG A 154 -7.30 17.48 -10.41
N GLY A 155 -8.35 17.61 -11.25
CA GLY A 155 -9.54 18.41 -10.95
C GLY A 155 -10.75 17.62 -10.44
N HIS A 156 -10.66 16.30 -10.34
CA HIS A 156 -11.77 15.45 -9.92
C HIS A 156 -11.23 14.16 -9.30
N GLN A 157 -11.28 14.06 -7.98
CA GLN A 157 -10.88 12.87 -7.25
C GLN A 157 -11.99 12.48 -6.30
N LEU A 158 -12.00 11.21 -5.88
CA LEU A 158 -12.78 10.79 -4.73
C LEU A 158 -12.23 11.52 -3.49
N ASP A 159 -13.12 11.79 -2.54
CA ASP A 159 -12.75 12.40 -1.26
C ASP A 159 -13.53 11.73 -0.13
N GLY A 160 -12.86 10.84 0.60
CA GLY A 160 -13.41 10.15 1.77
C GLY A 160 -13.75 11.05 2.96
N LEU A 161 -13.32 12.31 2.95
CA LEU A 161 -13.66 13.32 3.97
C LEU A 161 -14.72 14.33 3.49
N ALA A 162 -15.26 14.20 2.27
CA ALA A 162 -16.18 15.21 1.72
C ALA A 162 -17.37 15.54 2.66
N ASP A 163 -18.06 14.50 3.16
CA ASP A 163 -19.21 14.68 4.07
C ASP A 163 -18.78 15.31 5.42
N ILE A 164 -17.58 14.95 5.91
CA ILE A 164 -16.99 15.55 7.13
C ILE A 164 -16.65 17.03 6.87
N ALA A 165 -16.09 17.34 5.69
CA ALA A 165 -15.73 18.68 5.28
C ALA A 165 -16.95 19.61 5.27
N GLU A 166 -18.08 19.13 4.76
CA GLU A 166 -19.34 19.86 4.77
C GLU A 166 -19.81 20.16 6.20
N LEU A 167 -19.89 19.14 7.05
CA LEU A 167 -20.39 19.26 8.43
C LEU A 167 -19.56 20.20 9.31
N VAL A 168 -18.24 20.22 9.13
CA VAL A 168 -17.38 21.13 9.90
C VAL A 168 -17.26 22.52 9.29
N GLY A 169 -17.76 22.73 8.07
CA GLY A 169 -17.66 23.98 7.32
C GLY A 169 -16.27 24.23 6.74
N ASN A 170 -15.65 23.21 6.13
CA ASN A 170 -14.34 23.27 5.50
C ASN A 170 -14.37 23.71 4.01
N SER A 171 -15.52 24.17 3.49
CA SER A 171 -15.68 24.54 2.07
C SER A 171 -14.76 25.67 1.57
N LYS A 172 -14.23 26.50 2.47
CA LYS A 172 -13.22 27.54 2.17
C LYS A 172 -11.84 27.17 2.70
N GLU A 173 -11.55 25.88 2.83
CA GLU A 173 -10.30 25.36 3.40
C GLU A 173 -10.01 25.97 4.78
N LYS A 174 -11.00 25.93 5.66
CA LYS A 174 -10.91 26.52 7.01
C LYS A 174 -9.90 25.78 7.91
N TYR A 175 -9.81 24.46 7.72
CA TYR A 175 -9.02 23.54 8.54
C TYR A 175 -7.98 22.81 7.72
N TRP A 176 -8.36 22.24 6.57
CA TRP A 176 -7.45 21.52 5.68
C TRP A 176 -7.76 21.77 4.21
N ARG A 177 -6.78 21.47 3.36
CA ARG A 177 -6.89 21.36 1.91
C ARG A 177 -6.64 19.91 1.53
N MET A 178 -7.43 19.39 0.57
CA MET A 178 -7.13 18.12 -0.07
C MET A 178 -6.14 18.31 -1.22
N VAL A 179 -5.05 17.55 -1.20
CA VAL A 179 -4.04 17.53 -2.25
C VAL A 179 -3.80 16.09 -2.65
N ASN A 180 -4.32 15.67 -3.80
CA ASN A 180 -4.14 14.31 -4.33
C ASN A 180 -4.46 13.19 -3.32
N GLY A 181 -5.57 13.34 -2.58
CA GLY A 181 -5.99 12.39 -1.53
C GLY A 181 -5.35 12.61 -0.16
N TYR A 182 -4.44 13.57 -0.01
CA TYR A 182 -3.84 13.96 1.27
C TYR A 182 -4.58 15.12 1.93
N CYS A 183 -4.98 14.93 3.19
CA CYS A 183 -5.56 15.96 4.04
C CYS A 183 -4.47 16.80 4.70
N LEU A 184 -4.11 17.95 4.12
CA LEU A 184 -3.01 18.80 4.58
C LEU A 184 -3.53 20.06 5.32
N PRO A 185 -2.88 20.48 6.42
CA PRO A 185 -3.31 21.66 7.17
C PRO A 185 -3.19 22.92 6.32
N VAL A 186 -4.13 23.84 6.48
CA VAL A 186 -4.08 25.15 5.82
C VAL A 186 -3.06 26.08 6.48
N ASP A 187 -2.97 26.01 7.81
CA ASP A 187 -2.03 26.77 8.61
C ASP A 187 -1.60 25.99 9.85
N ALA A 188 -0.56 26.45 10.55
CA ALA A 188 0.01 25.78 11.73
C ALA A 188 -0.98 25.53 12.88
N LYS A 189 -2.11 26.23 12.91
CA LYS A 189 -3.13 26.16 13.97
C LYS A 189 -4.43 25.55 13.47
N SER A 190 -4.60 25.34 12.16
CA SER A 190 -5.90 25.04 11.56
C SER A 190 -6.47 23.71 12.06
N ILE A 191 -5.65 22.66 12.06
CA ILE A 191 -6.04 21.35 12.58
C ILE A 191 -6.21 21.39 14.11
N GLY A 192 -5.35 22.12 14.83
CA GLY A 192 -5.49 22.29 16.28
C GLY A 192 -6.85 22.91 16.66
N ARG A 193 -7.33 23.92 15.91
CA ARG A 193 -8.67 24.51 16.11
C ARG A 193 -9.79 23.47 15.93
N LEU A 194 -9.69 22.63 14.90
CA LEU A 194 -10.65 21.54 14.68
C LEU A 194 -10.60 20.55 15.84
N SER A 195 -9.41 20.11 16.24
CA SER A 195 -9.23 19.15 17.33
C SER A 195 -9.80 19.65 18.66
N SER A 196 -9.66 20.94 19.01
CA SER A 196 -10.30 21.50 20.20
C SER A 196 -11.82 21.41 20.12
N ARG A 197 -12.41 21.78 18.98
CA ARG A 197 -13.86 21.66 18.77
C ARG A 197 -14.36 20.23 18.91
N LEU A 198 -13.62 19.25 18.38
CA LEU A 198 -13.98 17.83 18.49
C LEU A 198 -13.90 17.32 19.93
N LYS A 199 -12.94 17.80 20.73
CA LYS A 199 -12.81 17.45 22.16
C LYS A 199 -13.95 18.01 23.01
N GLU A 200 -14.48 19.17 22.64
CA GLU A 200 -15.57 19.84 23.37
C GLU A 200 -16.97 19.31 22.98
N ASP A 201 -17.12 18.75 21.78
CA ASP A 201 -18.39 18.27 21.23
C ASP A 201 -18.32 16.79 20.83
N GLU A 202 -18.63 15.91 21.79
CA GLU A 202 -18.65 14.46 21.58
C GLU A 202 -19.71 14.04 20.56
N LYS A 203 -20.87 14.71 20.52
CA LYS A 203 -21.95 14.41 19.56
C LYS A 203 -21.50 14.71 18.13
N LEU A 204 -20.82 15.84 17.93
CA LEU A 204 -20.20 16.15 16.64
C LEU A 204 -19.16 15.10 16.28
N SER A 205 -18.29 14.72 17.22
CA SER A 205 -17.26 13.69 16.96
C SER A 205 -17.87 12.35 16.52
N ASP A 206 -18.95 11.91 17.16
CA ASP A 206 -19.67 10.69 16.76
C ASP A 206 -20.34 10.82 15.39
N GLU A 207 -20.98 11.96 15.10
CA GLU A 207 -21.61 12.21 13.81
C GLU A 207 -20.58 12.27 12.68
N LEU A 208 -19.46 12.98 12.87
CA LEU A 208 -18.40 13.02 11.88
C LEU A 208 -17.77 11.64 11.64
N ARG A 209 -17.63 10.82 12.69
CA ARG A 209 -17.16 9.43 12.52
C ARG A 209 -18.12 8.62 11.65
N SER A 210 -19.44 8.81 11.82
CA SER A 210 -20.47 8.12 11.02
C SER A 210 -20.42 8.51 9.53
N ARG A 211 -19.98 9.74 9.23
CA ARG A 211 -19.84 10.28 7.87
C ARG A 211 -18.52 9.97 7.17
N LEU A 212 -17.52 9.42 7.86
CA LEU A 212 -16.27 9.02 7.20
C LEU A 212 -16.57 8.02 6.09
N ARG A 213 -16.09 8.29 4.87
CA ARG A 213 -16.23 7.39 3.73
C ARG A 213 -14.94 6.63 3.46
N ILE A 214 -15.10 5.36 3.09
CA ILE A 214 -14.04 4.45 2.68
C ILE A 214 -14.38 3.80 1.33
N GLY A 215 -13.37 3.43 0.56
CA GLY A 215 -13.57 2.69 -0.67
C GLY A 215 -13.78 1.21 -0.39
N VAL A 216 -14.82 0.60 -0.95
CA VAL A 216 -15.01 -0.85 -0.88
C VAL A 216 -15.12 -1.40 -2.28
N HIS A 217 -14.17 -2.27 -2.63
CA HIS A 217 -14.18 -3.04 -3.86
C HIS A 217 -14.60 -4.46 -3.50
N TRP A 218 -15.85 -4.79 -3.81
CA TRP A 218 -16.44 -6.08 -3.52
C TRP A 218 -16.04 -7.08 -4.59
N ASP A 219 -15.66 -8.29 -4.17
CA ASP A 219 -15.44 -9.44 -5.06
C ASP A 219 -14.47 -9.15 -6.24
N THR A 220 -13.34 -8.49 -5.98
CA THR A 220 -12.37 -8.15 -7.02
C THR A 220 -11.37 -9.28 -7.28
N GLU A 221 -11.01 -9.50 -8.55
CA GLU A 221 -10.11 -10.58 -8.97
C GLU A 221 -8.68 -10.38 -8.48
N VAL A 222 -8.05 -11.46 -8.01
CA VAL A 222 -6.64 -11.48 -7.61
C VAL A 222 -5.74 -11.79 -8.80
N ALA A 223 -4.63 -11.06 -8.94
CA ALA A 223 -3.67 -11.21 -10.02
C ALA A 223 -3.19 -12.65 -10.22
N ASN A 224 -3.39 -13.17 -11.44
CA ASN A 224 -2.94 -14.50 -11.89
C ASN A 224 -3.52 -15.64 -11.03
N LYS A 225 -4.77 -15.50 -10.58
CA LYS A 225 -5.48 -16.47 -9.76
C LYS A 225 -6.96 -16.53 -10.14
N ASP A 226 -7.57 -17.69 -9.90
CA ASP A 226 -9.00 -17.94 -10.17
C ASP A 226 -9.90 -17.61 -8.96
N HIS A 227 -9.45 -16.75 -8.05
CA HIS A 227 -10.23 -16.38 -6.86
C HIS A 227 -10.29 -14.87 -6.64
N ARG A 228 -11.26 -14.48 -5.84
CA ARG A 228 -11.65 -13.09 -5.61
C ARG A 228 -11.65 -12.75 -4.14
N VAL A 229 -11.45 -11.48 -3.82
CA VAL A 229 -11.39 -10.95 -2.46
C VAL A 229 -12.14 -9.63 -2.38
N CYS A 230 -12.42 -9.16 -1.17
CA CYS A 230 -12.89 -7.79 -0.94
C CYS A 230 -11.71 -6.92 -0.53
N GLN A 231 -11.55 -5.76 -1.14
CA GLN A 231 -10.56 -4.75 -0.73
C GLN A 231 -11.25 -3.53 -0.13
N VAL A 232 -10.78 -3.09 1.03
CA VAL A 232 -11.34 -1.96 1.78
C VAL A 232 -10.26 -0.88 1.87
N PHE A 233 -10.38 0.15 1.04
CA PHE A 233 -9.46 1.27 0.93
C PHE A 233 -9.77 2.31 2.00
N CYS A 234 -8.89 2.39 2.99
CA CYS A 234 -9.04 3.29 4.11
C CYS A 234 -7.83 4.19 4.24
N SER A 235 -8.07 5.43 4.65
CA SER A 235 -7.02 6.42 4.88
C SER A 235 -6.85 6.73 6.37
N ALA A 236 -5.71 7.35 6.67
CA ALA A 236 -5.43 8.02 7.92
C ALA A 236 -5.00 9.47 7.63
N LEU A 237 -4.86 10.28 8.68
CA LEU A 237 -4.36 11.64 8.50
C LEU A 237 -2.82 11.62 8.33
N PRO A 238 -2.25 12.40 7.40
CA PRO A 238 -0.82 12.39 7.10
C PRO A 238 -0.03 13.27 8.07
N VAL A 239 -0.03 12.90 9.36
CA VAL A 239 0.57 13.68 10.46
C VAL A 239 2.05 14.01 10.20
N ALA A 240 2.84 13.04 9.71
CA ALA A 240 4.27 13.25 9.43
C ALA A 240 4.55 14.17 8.23
N TYR A 241 3.59 14.32 7.30
CA TYR A 241 3.75 15.18 6.12
C TYR A 241 3.51 16.67 6.44
N ALA A 242 2.98 16.97 7.62
CA ALA A 242 2.54 18.30 8.02
C ALA A 242 3.54 19.01 8.95
N LYS A 243 4.68 19.45 8.40
CA LYS A 243 5.78 20.10 9.15
C LYS A 243 5.38 21.35 9.94
N SER A 244 4.28 22.01 9.57
CA SER A 244 3.78 23.22 10.23
C SER A 244 2.98 22.96 11.50
N THR A 245 2.70 21.69 11.83
CA THR A 245 1.83 21.30 12.96
C THR A 245 2.53 20.29 13.86
N ARG A 246 2.11 20.17 15.11
CA ARG A 246 2.60 19.13 16.02
C ARG A 246 1.66 17.94 15.98
N SER A 247 2.19 16.74 16.21
CA SER A 247 1.38 15.51 16.32
C SER A 247 0.16 15.69 17.25
N GLN A 248 0.32 16.34 18.40
CA GLN A 248 -0.77 16.56 19.36
C GLN A 248 -1.93 17.38 18.82
N ASP A 249 -1.69 18.27 17.85
CA ASP A 249 -2.72 19.10 17.23
C ASP A 249 -3.69 18.25 16.40
N TRP A 250 -3.26 17.06 15.95
CA TRP A 250 -4.06 16.11 15.16
C TRP A 250 -4.89 15.14 15.99
N GLU A 251 -4.60 14.97 17.29
CA GLU A 251 -5.03 13.80 18.05
C GLU A 251 -6.53 13.49 17.93
N ALA A 252 -7.41 14.47 18.15
CA ALA A 252 -8.85 14.22 18.13
C ALA A 252 -9.34 13.83 16.73
N PHE A 253 -8.86 14.54 15.71
CA PHE A 253 -9.25 14.27 14.33
C PHE A 253 -8.63 12.97 13.80
N GLY A 254 -7.37 12.69 14.13
CA GLY A 254 -6.68 11.45 13.76
C GLY A 254 -7.32 10.22 14.39
N ARG A 255 -7.64 10.29 15.69
CA ARG A 255 -8.39 9.22 16.37
C ARG A 255 -9.76 9.00 15.74
N LEU A 256 -10.49 10.07 15.40
CA LEU A 256 -11.80 9.98 14.74
C LEU A 256 -11.71 9.23 13.41
N VAL A 257 -10.76 9.62 12.55
CA VAL A 257 -10.55 8.98 11.25
C VAL A 257 -10.14 7.51 11.43
N LEU A 258 -9.18 7.22 12.32
CA LEU A 258 -8.74 5.84 12.58
C LEU A 258 -9.89 4.96 13.10
N GLN A 259 -10.68 5.47 14.05
CA GLN A 259 -11.83 4.77 14.59
C GLN A 259 -12.85 4.43 13.50
N GLY A 260 -13.17 5.38 12.61
CA GLY A 260 -14.06 5.14 11.49
C GLY A 260 -13.48 4.13 10.49
N THR A 261 -12.19 4.24 10.17
CA THR A 261 -11.46 3.33 9.26
C THR A 261 -11.55 1.86 9.70
N PHE A 262 -11.20 1.56 10.96
CA PHE A 262 -11.23 0.18 11.46
C PHE A 262 -12.65 -0.33 11.64
N GLU A 263 -13.58 0.52 12.10
CA GLU A 263 -14.99 0.15 12.23
C GLU A 263 -15.62 -0.20 10.89
N ALA A 264 -15.45 0.66 9.87
CA ALA A 264 -15.98 0.43 8.53
C ALA A 264 -15.42 -0.85 7.89
N THR A 265 -14.13 -1.14 8.12
CA THR A 265 -13.50 -2.37 7.61
C THR A 265 -14.16 -3.63 8.19
N LEU A 266 -14.39 -3.65 9.51
CA LEU A 266 -15.06 -4.79 10.15
C LEU A 266 -16.55 -4.86 9.79
N ALA A 267 -17.22 -3.72 9.61
CA ALA A 267 -18.59 -3.66 9.12
C ALA A 267 -18.71 -4.26 7.71
N ALA A 268 -17.80 -3.95 6.78
CA ALA A 268 -17.77 -4.57 5.45
C ALA A 268 -17.60 -6.10 5.54
N GLY A 269 -16.75 -6.58 6.45
CA GLY A 269 -16.64 -8.02 6.74
C GLY A 269 -17.93 -8.62 7.29
N ALA A 270 -18.60 -7.93 8.20
CA ALA A 270 -19.86 -8.37 8.79
C ALA A 270 -21.00 -8.43 7.76
N VAL A 271 -21.07 -7.47 6.83
CA VAL A 271 -22.00 -7.50 5.69
C VAL A 271 -21.79 -8.77 4.86
N LEU A 272 -20.55 -9.06 4.46
CA LEU A 272 -20.24 -10.27 3.68
C LEU A 272 -20.56 -11.56 4.44
N ALA A 273 -20.30 -11.57 5.75
CA ALA A 273 -20.54 -12.74 6.58
C ALA A 273 -22.03 -13.04 6.69
N ALA A 274 -22.85 -12.00 6.84
CA ALA A 274 -24.29 -12.09 6.87
C ALA A 274 -24.87 -12.50 5.51
N GLU A 275 -24.36 -11.96 4.40
CA GLU A 275 -24.77 -12.31 3.03
C GLU A 275 -24.51 -13.76 2.67
N ARG A 276 -23.34 -14.27 3.07
CA ARG A 276 -22.88 -15.60 2.68
C ARG A 276 -23.25 -16.68 3.70
N GLY A 277 -23.75 -16.30 4.87
CA GLY A 277 -24.03 -17.23 5.96
C GLY A 277 -22.78 -17.99 6.43
N THR A 278 -21.60 -17.36 6.35
CA THR A 278 -20.32 -17.98 6.70
C THR A 278 -19.42 -16.99 7.43
N ARG A 279 -18.39 -17.50 8.10
CA ARG A 279 -17.38 -16.64 8.73
C ARG A 279 -16.50 -15.98 7.67
N ILE A 280 -16.11 -14.73 7.89
CA ILE A 280 -15.24 -13.98 6.98
C ILE A 280 -13.90 -13.69 7.63
N LYS A 281 -12.83 -14.05 6.92
CA LYS A 281 -11.46 -13.63 7.25
C LYS A 281 -11.32 -12.15 6.94
N VAL A 282 -10.78 -11.37 7.88
CA VAL A 282 -10.50 -9.94 7.71
C VAL A 282 -9.05 -9.65 8.06
N TYR A 283 -8.27 -9.23 7.08
CA TYR A 283 -6.87 -8.85 7.23
C TYR A 283 -6.78 -7.34 7.42
N LEU A 284 -6.44 -6.91 8.63
CA LEU A 284 -6.19 -5.51 8.98
C LEU A 284 -4.72 -5.16 8.75
N SER A 285 -4.48 -3.90 8.44
CA SER A 285 -3.16 -3.28 8.43
C SER A 285 -3.07 -2.21 9.53
N ALA A 286 -1.87 -1.84 9.97
CA ALA A 286 -1.69 -0.74 10.92
C ALA A 286 -1.81 0.62 10.22
N VAL A 287 -2.96 0.89 9.61
CA VAL A 287 -3.23 2.11 8.82
C VAL A 287 -2.85 3.37 9.61
N GLY A 288 -2.11 4.27 8.96
CA GLY A 288 -1.66 5.53 9.53
C GLY A 288 -0.35 5.48 10.32
N GLY A 289 0.16 4.28 10.65
CA GLY A 289 1.49 4.12 11.23
C GLY A 289 2.61 4.37 10.22
N GLY A 290 3.87 4.33 10.67
CA GLY A 290 5.04 4.53 9.82
C GLY A 290 5.01 5.88 9.10
N ALA A 291 4.98 5.85 7.75
CA ALA A 291 5.04 7.02 6.89
C ALA A 291 4.02 8.12 7.23
N PHE A 292 2.81 7.78 7.68
CA PHE A 292 1.79 8.77 8.02
C PHE A 292 1.96 9.38 9.42
N GLY A 293 2.77 8.78 10.29
CA GLY A 293 3.14 9.33 11.60
C GLY A 293 2.02 9.39 12.64
N ASN A 294 0.95 8.61 12.50
CA ASN A 294 -0.05 8.49 13.57
C ASN A 294 0.54 7.71 14.74
N ARG A 295 0.23 8.13 15.96
CA ARG A 295 0.77 7.46 17.16
C ARG A 295 0.20 6.05 17.26
N THR A 296 1.06 5.08 17.59
CA THR A 296 0.67 3.68 17.81
C THR A 296 -0.52 3.53 18.75
N ALA A 297 -0.56 4.33 19.84
CA ALA A 297 -1.68 4.32 20.79
C ALA A 297 -3.03 4.63 20.11
N TRP A 298 -3.07 5.60 19.19
CA TRP A 298 -4.31 5.96 18.49
C TRP A 298 -4.80 4.83 17.58
N ILE A 299 -3.87 4.16 16.89
CA ILE A 299 -4.16 3.05 15.99
C ILE A 299 -4.65 1.85 16.78
N VAL A 300 -3.94 1.46 17.84
CA VAL A 300 -4.28 0.32 18.71
C VAL A 300 -5.63 0.53 19.39
N GLU A 301 -5.88 1.73 19.94
CA GLU A 301 -7.18 2.04 20.56
C GLU A 301 -8.33 2.01 19.54
N ALA A 302 -8.10 2.45 18.30
CA ALA A 302 -9.09 2.39 17.24
C ALA A 302 -9.40 0.95 16.80
N ILE A 303 -8.37 0.10 16.65
CA ILE A 303 -8.55 -1.34 16.39
C ILE A 303 -9.33 -1.98 17.55
N ASP A 304 -8.91 -1.75 18.79
CA ASP A 304 -9.54 -2.35 19.96
C ASP A 304 -11.03 -1.98 20.07
N ARG A 305 -11.36 -0.71 19.78
CA ARG A 305 -12.74 -0.23 19.70
C ARG A 305 -13.53 -0.96 18.61
N ALA A 306 -13.00 -1.08 17.40
CA ALA A 306 -13.68 -1.78 16.31
C ALA A 306 -13.92 -3.26 16.64
N LEU A 307 -12.92 -3.95 17.22
CA LEU A 307 -13.04 -5.33 17.67
C LEU A 307 -14.12 -5.51 18.74
N ARG A 308 -14.32 -4.53 19.63
CA ARG A 308 -15.38 -4.54 20.64
C ARG A 308 -16.77 -4.35 20.02
N ILE A 309 -16.91 -3.43 19.06
CA ILE A 309 -18.18 -3.20 18.34
C ILE A 309 -18.63 -4.45 17.59
N HIS A 310 -17.67 -5.13 16.95
CA HIS A 310 -17.94 -6.33 16.14
C HIS A 310 -17.70 -7.64 16.90
N ALA A 311 -17.71 -7.63 18.24
CA ALA A 311 -17.41 -8.82 19.04
C ALA A 311 -18.29 -10.03 18.72
N ASP A 312 -19.55 -9.79 18.34
CA ASP A 312 -20.52 -10.83 17.98
C ASP A 312 -20.60 -11.11 16.47
N SER A 313 -19.84 -10.37 15.65
CA SER A 313 -19.79 -10.63 14.21
C SER A 313 -18.99 -11.91 13.92
N PRO A 314 -19.42 -12.78 12.99
CA PRO A 314 -18.72 -14.02 12.64
C PRO A 314 -17.46 -13.76 11.80
N LEU A 315 -16.47 -13.10 12.40
CA LEU A 315 -15.25 -12.65 11.75
C LEU A 315 -14.02 -13.33 12.34
N ASP A 316 -13.09 -13.74 11.48
CA ASP A 316 -11.74 -14.14 11.87
C ASP A 316 -10.79 -13.00 11.47
N VAL A 317 -10.43 -12.16 12.45
CA VAL A 317 -9.66 -10.94 12.22
C VAL A 317 -8.17 -11.20 12.47
N MET A 318 -7.34 -10.80 11.50
CA MET A 318 -5.89 -10.90 11.57
C MET A 318 -5.28 -9.52 11.39
N LEU A 319 -4.49 -9.06 12.36
CA LEU A 319 -3.64 -7.88 12.15
C LEU A 319 -2.31 -8.32 11.53
N VAL A 320 -2.05 -7.84 10.31
CA VAL A 320 -0.88 -8.24 9.51
C VAL A 320 0.31 -7.35 9.83
N HIS A 321 1.42 -8.00 10.20
CA HIS A 321 2.73 -7.40 10.44
C HIS A 321 3.73 -7.85 9.38
N PHE A 322 4.66 -6.96 9.03
CA PHE A 322 5.78 -7.31 8.18
C PHE A 322 6.93 -7.86 9.04
N GLY A 323 7.52 -9.00 8.64
CA GLY A 323 8.62 -9.64 9.39
C GLY A 323 8.19 -10.26 10.71
N THR A 324 8.07 -9.46 11.77
CA THR A 324 7.75 -9.93 13.14
C THR A 324 6.59 -9.15 13.74
N VAL A 325 5.88 -9.77 14.70
CA VAL A 325 4.85 -9.08 15.49
C VAL A 325 5.57 -8.17 16.50
N PRO A 326 5.36 -6.84 16.47
CA PRO A 326 5.97 -5.93 17.43
C PRO A 326 5.54 -6.28 18.86
N ARG A 327 6.49 -6.22 19.80
CA ARG A 327 6.17 -6.34 21.23
C ARG A 327 5.34 -5.13 21.69
N GLY A 328 4.64 -5.28 22.82
CA GLY A 328 3.85 -4.20 23.42
C GLY A 328 2.46 -4.07 22.81
N ALA A 329 2.05 -2.84 22.48
CA ALA A 329 0.64 -2.50 22.26
C ALA A 329 -0.08 -3.35 21.18
N TYR A 330 0.58 -3.70 20.08
CA TYR A 330 0.00 -4.57 19.05
C TYR A 330 -0.11 -6.04 19.48
N ALA A 331 0.92 -6.57 20.17
CA ALA A 331 0.85 -7.90 20.75
C ALA A 331 -0.24 -7.99 21.83
N ASP A 332 -0.40 -6.92 22.61
CA ASP A 332 -1.34 -6.84 23.72
C ASP A 332 -2.80 -6.86 23.27
N LEU A 333 -3.11 -6.44 22.04
CA LEU A 333 -4.47 -6.55 21.46
C LEU A 333 -5.00 -8.00 21.47
N ALA A 334 -4.11 -9.00 21.40
CA ALA A 334 -4.52 -10.40 21.41
C ALA A 334 -4.81 -10.95 22.82
N LYS A 335 -4.39 -10.26 23.88
CA LYS A 335 -4.57 -10.74 25.26
C LYS A 335 -6.05 -10.81 25.62
N GLY A 336 -6.48 -11.96 26.14
CA GLY A 336 -7.86 -12.18 26.58
C GLY A 336 -8.90 -12.33 25.45
N ARG A 337 -8.48 -12.31 24.18
CA ARG A 337 -9.37 -12.49 23.03
C ARG A 337 -9.44 -13.94 22.59
N LYS A 338 -10.60 -14.34 22.05
CA LYS A 338 -10.77 -15.64 21.41
C LYS A 338 -9.86 -15.71 20.19
N THR A 339 -9.08 -16.78 20.10
CA THR A 339 -8.26 -17.11 18.93
C THR A 339 -8.85 -18.34 18.25
N ARG A 340 -8.69 -18.44 16.93
CA ARG A 340 -8.90 -19.70 16.22
C ARG A 340 -7.55 -20.19 15.73
N PRO A 341 -7.24 -21.50 15.84
CA PRO A 341 -6.04 -22.03 15.22
C PRO A 341 -6.05 -21.70 13.73
N ALA A 342 -4.91 -21.28 13.19
CA ALA A 342 -4.75 -21.14 11.75
C ALA A 342 -5.16 -22.47 11.08
N PRO A 343 -5.83 -22.44 9.92
CA PRO A 343 -6.04 -23.66 9.14
C PRO A 343 -4.69 -24.36 8.97
N LYS A 344 -4.63 -25.68 9.21
CA LYS A 344 -3.40 -26.44 8.94
C LYS A 344 -2.99 -26.16 7.48
N PRO A 345 -1.70 -25.85 7.21
CA PRO A 345 -1.27 -25.64 5.84
C PRO A 345 -1.68 -26.86 5.00
N ALA A 346 -2.30 -26.59 3.85
CA ALA A 346 -2.63 -27.64 2.91
C ALA A 346 -1.37 -28.48 2.64
N PRO A 347 -1.48 -29.81 2.54
CA PRO A 347 -0.33 -30.64 2.19
C PRO A 347 0.27 -30.09 0.89
N LYS A 348 1.59 -29.88 0.88
CA LYS A 348 2.32 -29.43 -0.30
C LYS A 348 1.88 -30.33 -1.46
N ALA A 349 1.23 -29.75 -2.47
CA ALA A 349 0.94 -30.47 -3.71
C ALA A 349 2.26 -31.06 -4.20
N LYS A 350 2.27 -32.37 -4.47
CA LYS A 350 3.41 -32.99 -5.14
C LYS A 350 3.61 -32.24 -6.45
N PRO A 351 4.86 -31.92 -6.84
CA PRO A 351 5.11 -31.34 -8.15
C PRO A 351 4.49 -32.26 -9.21
N GLU A 352 3.57 -31.72 -10.00
CA GLU A 352 3.08 -32.40 -11.20
C GLU A 352 4.28 -32.62 -12.14
N PRO A 353 4.35 -33.78 -12.82
CA PRO A 353 5.44 -34.06 -13.74
C PRO A 353 5.38 -33.10 -14.93
N ASP A 354 6.57 -32.59 -15.28
CA ASP A 354 6.83 -31.68 -16.39
C ASP A 354 6.31 -32.24 -17.72
N PRO A 355 5.49 -31.52 -18.52
CA PRO A 355 4.96 -32.04 -19.79
C PRO A 355 6.01 -32.08 -20.91
N ALA A 356 7.25 -31.65 -20.67
CA ALA A 356 8.30 -31.53 -21.68
C ALA A 356 9.16 -32.80 -21.84
N ALA A 357 8.54 -33.98 -21.90
CA ALA A 357 9.23 -35.23 -22.22
C ALA A 357 8.37 -36.19 -23.05
N ALA A 358 7.92 -35.74 -24.22
CA ALA A 358 7.55 -36.64 -25.32
C ALA A 358 7.37 -35.83 -26.63
N ALA A 359 8.43 -35.79 -27.46
CA ALA A 359 8.38 -35.90 -28.92
C ALA A 359 9.69 -35.39 -29.53
N GLU A 360 10.68 -36.28 -29.67
CA GLU A 360 11.64 -36.22 -30.78
C GLU A 360 10.99 -36.91 -31.98
N THR A 361 11.01 -36.28 -33.16
CA THR A 361 11.62 -36.80 -34.41
C THR A 361 11.27 -35.90 -35.60
N ALA A 362 12.31 -35.36 -36.27
CA ALA A 362 12.48 -35.24 -37.74
C ALA A 362 13.20 -33.93 -38.19
N GLU A 363 14.53 -34.05 -38.34
CA GLU A 363 15.46 -33.64 -39.42
C GLU A 363 15.32 -32.37 -40.32
N PRO A 364 16.46 -31.87 -40.88
CA PRO A 364 16.79 -30.45 -41.03
C PRO A 364 16.75 -29.89 -42.47
N VAL A 365 16.69 -28.56 -42.62
CA VAL A 365 16.97 -27.85 -43.88
C VAL A 365 17.81 -26.59 -43.62
N GLU A 366 18.89 -26.44 -44.41
CA GLU A 366 19.94 -25.42 -44.37
C GLU A 366 19.68 -24.24 -45.37
N PRO A 367 20.50 -23.16 -45.43
CA PRO A 367 20.05 -21.77 -45.39
C PRO A 367 20.05 -21.01 -46.73
N GLY A 368 19.39 -19.85 -46.75
CA GLY A 368 19.33 -18.90 -47.88
C GLY A 368 19.68 -17.47 -47.44
N SER A 369 20.38 -16.77 -48.32
CA SER A 369 21.23 -15.58 -48.17
C SER A 369 20.57 -14.19 -48.30
N GLU A 370 21.24 -13.17 -47.73
CA GLU A 370 21.38 -11.74 -48.13
C GLU A 370 20.12 -10.83 -48.15
N SER A 371 20.09 -9.61 -47.61
CA SER A 371 20.98 -8.46 -47.86
C SER A 371 20.62 -7.24 -46.96
N LYS A 372 21.60 -6.34 -46.72
CA LYS A 372 21.46 -4.98 -46.13
C LYS A 372 21.15 -3.92 -47.21
N PRO A 373 20.61 -2.75 -46.84
CA PRO A 373 21.41 -1.52 -46.94
C PRO A 373 21.25 -0.53 -45.75
N ALA A 374 22.06 0.54 -45.76
CA ALA A 374 22.41 1.46 -44.68
C ALA A 374 21.90 2.93 -44.87
N ASP A 375 22.23 3.77 -43.87
CA ASP A 375 22.17 5.26 -43.74
C ASP A 375 20.80 5.93 -43.51
N ALA A 376 20.56 6.91 -42.61
CA ALA A 376 21.34 7.86 -41.77
C ALA A 376 20.38 8.43 -40.66
N PRO A 377 20.62 9.54 -39.93
CA PRO A 377 21.76 10.02 -39.13
C PRO A 377 21.40 10.20 -37.61
N ALA A 378 22.40 10.55 -36.79
CA ALA A 378 22.25 10.87 -35.36
C ALA A 378 21.67 12.28 -35.09
N PRO A 379 21.04 12.49 -33.91
CA PRO A 379 21.49 13.59 -33.05
C PRO A 379 21.50 13.28 -31.53
N SER A 380 22.64 13.65 -30.92
CA SER A 380 22.79 14.56 -29.76
C SER A 380 22.00 14.35 -28.44
N LEU A 381 22.77 13.98 -27.40
CA LEU A 381 22.73 14.40 -25.99
C LEU A 381 21.43 14.17 -25.20
N GLU A 382 21.23 12.93 -24.75
CA GLU A 382 20.33 12.60 -23.64
C GLU A 382 20.95 12.99 -22.28
N ARG A 383 20.24 13.85 -21.54
CA ARG A 383 20.49 14.11 -20.13
C ARG A 383 19.83 12.98 -19.33
N THR A 384 20.64 12.12 -18.74
CA THR A 384 20.25 10.81 -18.15
C THR A 384 19.34 10.92 -16.92
N GLU A 385 18.26 10.13 -16.92
CA GLU A 385 17.33 9.85 -15.82
C GLU A 385 17.89 8.82 -14.80
N SER A 386 19.09 9.04 -14.25
CA SER A 386 19.80 8.00 -13.45
C SER A 386 19.82 8.21 -11.92
N GLY A 387 19.17 9.23 -11.38
CA GLY A 387 19.29 9.56 -9.94
C GLY A 387 18.51 8.62 -9.00
N ALA A 388 17.22 8.41 -9.25
CA ALA A 388 16.30 7.80 -8.27
C ALA A 388 16.45 6.26 -8.15
N VAL A 389 16.82 5.58 -9.23
CA VAL A 389 17.01 4.11 -9.25
C VAL A 389 18.29 3.70 -8.50
N SER A 390 19.26 4.61 -8.38
CA SER A 390 20.52 4.37 -7.68
C SER A 390 20.36 4.39 -6.15
N ILE A 391 19.50 5.27 -5.63
CA ILE A 391 19.36 5.53 -4.19
C ILE A 391 18.63 4.38 -3.48
N SER A 392 17.54 3.87 -4.05
CA SER A 392 16.80 2.74 -3.47
C SER A 392 17.61 1.45 -3.44
N ARG A 393 18.43 1.22 -4.47
CA ARG A 393 19.35 0.08 -4.53
C ARG A 393 20.52 0.22 -3.55
N ALA A 394 20.97 1.44 -3.29
CA ALA A 394 21.99 1.70 -2.26
C ALA A 394 21.43 1.49 -0.85
N PHE A 395 20.21 1.97 -0.57
CA PHE A 395 19.54 1.78 0.72
C PHE A 395 19.35 0.29 1.04
N ALA A 396 18.78 -0.49 0.10
CA ALA A 396 18.54 -1.92 0.27
C ALA A 396 19.83 -2.77 0.37
N LYS A 397 20.98 -2.23 -0.04
CA LYS A 397 22.29 -2.87 0.15
C LYS A 397 22.88 -2.60 1.53
N ILE A 398 22.53 -1.45 2.14
CA ILE A 398 23.08 -1.02 3.43
C ILE A 398 22.24 -1.57 4.57
N ASP A 399 20.91 -1.62 4.41
CA ASP A 399 19.98 -2.25 5.36
C ASP A 399 20.17 -3.78 5.36
N THR A 400 21.13 -4.28 6.14
CA THR A 400 21.54 -5.70 6.09
C THR A 400 20.61 -6.64 6.82
N ASN A 401 19.83 -6.12 7.78
CA ASN A 401 18.81 -6.84 8.53
C ASN A 401 17.40 -6.68 7.93
N ASN A 402 17.24 -5.82 6.91
CA ASN A 402 16.02 -5.54 6.16
C ASN A 402 14.85 -5.13 7.06
N ASP A 403 15.15 -4.35 8.11
CA ASP A 403 14.16 -3.80 9.04
C ASP A 403 13.56 -2.47 8.56
N GLY A 404 14.04 -1.95 7.43
CA GLY A 404 13.52 -0.74 6.79
C GLY A 404 14.17 0.55 7.29
N VAL A 405 15.17 0.44 8.18
CA VAL A 405 16.01 1.54 8.65
C VAL A 405 17.49 1.16 8.51
N ILE A 406 18.38 2.15 8.48
CA ILE A 406 19.82 1.90 8.52
C ILE A 406 20.32 2.20 9.92
N SER A 407 20.72 1.17 10.67
CA SER A 407 21.38 1.36 11.95
C SER A 407 22.86 1.75 11.78
N GLU A 408 23.51 2.26 12.84
CA GLU A 408 24.95 2.54 12.83
C GLU A 408 25.76 1.27 12.52
N ALA A 409 25.29 0.11 12.99
CA ALA A 409 25.92 -1.17 12.72
C ALA A 409 25.80 -1.60 11.25
N ASP A 410 24.64 -1.36 10.63
CA ASP A 410 24.40 -1.63 9.21
C ASP A 410 25.29 -0.76 8.32
N MET A 411 25.33 0.55 8.59
CA MET A 411 26.19 1.50 7.88
C MET A 411 27.68 1.14 8.05
N LYS A 412 28.09 0.77 9.26
CA LYS A 412 29.47 0.35 9.55
C LYS A 412 29.86 -0.94 8.84
N SER A 413 28.98 -1.94 8.84
CA SER A 413 29.20 -3.23 8.19
C SER A 413 29.46 -3.05 6.70
N VAL A 414 28.61 -2.25 6.03
CA VAL A 414 28.71 -2.03 4.59
C VAL A 414 29.87 -1.11 4.20
N LEU A 415 30.09 -0.02 4.94
CA LEU A 415 31.21 0.89 4.64
C LEU A 415 32.58 0.26 4.89
N LYS A 416 32.74 -0.58 5.92
CA LYS A 416 34.00 -1.32 6.14
C LYS A 416 34.22 -2.45 5.13
N ALA A 417 33.15 -3.07 4.64
CA ALA A 417 33.27 -4.08 3.59
C ALA A 417 33.71 -3.46 2.25
N LEU A 418 33.32 -2.20 1.98
CA LEU A 418 33.66 -1.48 0.76
C LEU A 418 34.99 -0.72 0.85
N VAL A 419 35.30 -0.14 2.01
CA VAL A 419 36.53 0.63 2.28
C VAL A 419 37.06 0.27 3.68
N PRO A 420 37.89 -0.78 3.80
CA PRO A 420 38.40 -1.25 5.10
C PRO A 420 39.25 -0.24 5.88
N SER A 421 39.72 0.83 5.24
CA SER A 421 40.56 1.87 5.82
C SER A 421 39.78 3.03 6.48
N LEU A 422 38.45 3.05 6.40
CA LEU A 422 37.62 4.04 7.10
C LEU A 422 37.70 3.83 8.63
N SER A 423 37.92 4.91 9.38
CA SER A 423 37.92 4.87 10.83
C SER A 423 36.49 4.76 11.39
N ASP A 424 36.35 4.26 12.61
CA ASP A 424 35.04 4.17 13.26
C ASP A 424 34.47 5.56 13.54
N GLU A 425 35.34 6.54 13.78
CA GLU A 425 35.00 7.95 14.00
C GLU A 425 34.41 8.60 12.73
N ASP A 426 34.98 8.32 11.56
CA ASP A 426 34.47 8.84 10.27
C ASP A 426 33.09 8.26 9.94
N ILE A 427 32.90 6.95 10.16
CA ILE A 427 31.62 6.27 9.95
C ILE A 427 30.55 6.86 10.88
N LYS A 428 30.91 7.12 12.14
CA LYS A 428 30.00 7.74 13.11
C LYS A 428 29.64 9.17 12.71
N ALA A 429 30.58 9.95 12.18
CA ALA A 429 30.31 11.28 11.67
C ALA A 429 29.36 11.26 10.47
N MET A 430 29.53 10.31 9.55
CA MET A 430 28.62 10.10 8.41
C MET A 430 27.22 9.68 8.85
N PHE A 431 27.14 8.81 9.87
CA PHE A 431 25.87 8.38 10.43
C PHE A 431 25.10 9.56 11.06
N VAL A 432 25.76 10.36 11.88
CA VAL A 432 25.16 11.56 12.50
C VAL A 432 24.73 12.59 11.45
N ALA A 433 25.45 12.70 10.33
CA ALA A 433 25.08 13.59 9.24
C ALA A 433 23.84 13.10 8.46
N ALA A 434 23.63 11.78 8.41
CA ALA A 434 22.45 11.18 7.77
C ALA A 434 21.23 11.15 8.71
N ASP A 435 21.44 10.93 10.01
CA ASP A 435 20.41 10.89 11.06
C ASP A 435 19.95 12.31 11.44
N SER A 436 19.10 12.88 10.58
CA SER A 436 18.63 14.27 10.70
C SER A 436 17.71 14.50 11.91
N ASN A 437 17.04 13.45 12.40
CA ASN A 437 16.11 13.53 13.53
C ASN A 437 16.74 13.08 14.86
N SER A 438 17.95 12.52 14.83
CA SER A 438 18.73 12.03 15.97
C SER A 438 18.03 10.93 16.77
N ASP A 439 17.26 10.06 16.11
CA ASP A 439 16.59 8.91 16.72
C ASP A 439 17.48 7.65 16.76
N GLY A 440 18.68 7.72 16.17
CA GLY A 440 19.64 6.61 16.12
C GLY A 440 19.39 5.62 14.98
N GLU A 441 18.47 5.92 14.05
CA GLU A 441 18.09 5.09 12.92
C GLU A 441 17.92 5.95 11.64
N VAL A 442 18.68 5.69 10.59
CA VAL A 442 18.55 6.47 9.33
C VAL A 442 17.43 5.89 8.47
N HIS A 443 16.34 6.62 8.34
CA HIS A 443 15.19 6.22 7.53
C HIS A 443 15.43 6.50 6.03
N TYR A 444 14.68 5.83 5.14
CA TYR A 444 14.82 6.02 3.69
C TYR A 444 14.78 7.49 3.24
N ALA A 445 13.88 8.29 3.82
CA ALA A 445 13.75 9.70 3.49
C ALA A 445 14.99 10.51 3.92
N GLU A 446 15.59 10.16 5.04
CA GLU A 446 16.80 10.79 5.56
C GLU A 446 18.02 10.37 4.74
N PHE A 447 18.14 9.08 4.40
CA PHE A 447 19.16 8.56 3.51
C PHE A 447 19.08 9.20 2.10
N ALA A 448 17.87 9.32 1.55
CA ALA A 448 17.66 9.95 0.25
C ALA A 448 17.96 11.46 0.28
N ALA A 449 17.63 12.16 1.37
CA ALA A 449 17.97 13.56 1.55
C ALA A 449 19.50 13.75 1.72
N TRP A 450 20.14 12.88 2.50
CA TRP A 450 21.57 12.90 2.73
C TRP A 450 22.35 12.64 1.44
N ILE A 451 22.01 11.60 0.68
CA ILE A 451 22.73 11.23 -0.56
C ILE A 451 22.52 12.22 -1.72
N THR A 452 21.50 13.07 -1.64
CA THR A 452 21.21 14.13 -2.62
C THR A 452 21.74 15.50 -2.20
N SER A 453 22.29 15.62 -0.98
CA SER A 453 22.95 16.82 -0.50
C SER A 453 24.35 16.99 -1.12
N GLU A 454 24.76 18.24 -1.37
CA GLU A 454 26.07 18.55 -1.97
C GLU A 454 27.26 18.06 -1.11
N ASP A 455 27.05 17.89 0.20
CA ASP A 455 28.06 17.45 1.17
C ASP A 455 28.38 15.94 1.08
N ALA A 456 27.44 15.09 0.63
CA ALA A 456 27.62 13.63 0.57
C ALA A 456 28.25 13.13 -0.74
N SER A 457 28.29 13.98 -1.77
CA SER A 457 28.64 13.62 -3.15
C SER A 457 30.11 13.17 -3.32
N SER A 458 31.01 13.66 -2.46
CA SER A 458 32.44 13.28 -2.49
C SER A 458 32.71 11.90 -1.89
N VAL A 459 32.04 11.53 -0.80
CA VAL A 459 32.32 10.27 -0.08
C VAL A 459 31.58 9.09 -0.71
N MET A 460 30.29 9.24 -1.02
CA MET A 460 29.51 8.17 -1.66
C MET A 460 29.80 8.03 -3.16
N GLY A 461 30.27 9.09 -3.83
CA GLY A 461 30.78 8.99 -5.19
C GLY A 461 31.99 8.05 -5.31
N HIS A 462 32.84 8.01 -4.29
CA HIS A 462 33.99 7.10 -4.21
C HIS A 462 33.55 5.65 -3.92
N VAL A 463 32.58 5.46 -3.02
CA VAL A 463 32.00 4.15 -2.66
C VAL A 463 31.27 3.51 -3.85
N LEU A 464 30.48 4.29 -4.62
CA LEU A 464 29.79 3.82 -5.82
C LEU A 464 30.73 3.52 -6.98
N HIS A 465 31.89 4.18 -7.06
CA HIS A 465 32.91 3.91 -8.08
C HIS A 465 33.64 2.59 -7.83
N LEU A 466 33.91 2.24 -6.57
CA LEU A 466 34.55 0.99 -6.14
C LEU A 466 33.62 -0.24 -6.27
N ALA A 467 32.31 -0.04 -6.39
CA ALA A 467 31.32 -1.11 -6.50
C ALA A 467 31.06 -1.58 -7.95
N LYS A 468 31.83 -1.13 -8.94
CA LYS A 468 31.77 -1.67 -10.31
C LYS A 468 32.53 -3.01 -10.36
N PRO A 469 31.96 -4.08 -10.95
CA PRO A 469 32.72 -5.31 -11.16
C PRO A 469 33.87 -5.03 -12.14
N GLU A 470 35.08 -5.47 -11.79
CA GLU A 470 36.21 -5.49 -12.74
C GLU A 470 35.81 -6.31 -13.96
N ALA A 471 36.00 -5.73 -15.15
CA ALA A 471 35.82 -6.47 -16.39
C ALA A 471 36.81 -7.64 -16.43
N PRO A 472 36.41 -8.84 -16.91
CA PRO A 472 37.32 -9.97 -16.96
C PRO A 472 38.49 -9.65 -17.88
N ALA A 473 39.71 -9.88 -17.37
CA ALA A 473 40.92 -9.81 -18.16
C ALA A 473 40.84 -10.78 -19.34
N SER A 474 41.23 -10.28 -20.52
CA SER A 474 41.23 -10.93 -21.83
C SER A 474 41.95 -12.26 -21.89
#